data_AF-A0AAN8XWI3-F1
#
_entry.id   AF-A0AAN8XWI3-F1
#
_cell.length_a   1.000
_cell.length_b   1.000
_cell.length_c   1.000
_cell.angle_alpha   90.00
_cell.angle_beta   90.00
_cell.angle_gamma   90.00
#
_symmetry.space_group_name_H-M   'P 1'
#
loop_
_entity.id
_entity.type
_entity.pdbx_description
1 polymer ?
#
loop_
_entity_poly.entity_id
_entity_poly.type
_entity_poly.pdbx_seq_one_letter_code
_entity_poly.pdbx_strand_id
1 'polypeptide(L)'
;MCGILPRLSQSSEWWSRAIGVNARMEVFCRENNIGFIDGWDHFTSRKHMYARDGVHLSNSGVSVLAGMIDRESPCLMTFSVHRSERNGTPNTLIIN
;
A
#
# COMPACT_ATOMS: atom_id res chain seq x y z
N MET A 1 0.82 -4.86 0.26
CA MET A 1 1.18 -5.06 1.67
C MET A 1 1.98 -3.85 2.15
N CYS A 2 1.73 -3.32 3.35
CA CYS A 2 2.44 -2.13 3.86
C CYS A 2 3.51 -2.52 4.87
N GLY A 3 4.73 -2.03 4.70
CA GLY A 3 5.81 -2.20 5.68
C GLY A 3 5.55 -1.48 7.01
N ILE A 4 6.37 -1.79 8.00
CA ILE A 4 6.40 -1.06 9.27
C ILE A 4 6.86 0.38 9.00
N LEU A 5 6.04 1.35 9.42
CA LEU A 5 6.44 2.75 9.38
C LEU A 5 7.39 3.07 10.55
N PRO A 6 8.34 4.00 10.37
CA PRO A 6 9.17 4.46 11.47
C PRO A 6 8.29 5.07 12.58
N ARG A 7 8.80 5.04 13.81
CA ARG A 7 8.15 5.68 14.96
C ARG A 7 9.09 6.72 15.54
N LEU A 8 8.52 7.81 16.03
CA LEU A 8 9.32 8.84 16.68
C LEU A 8 9.85 8.31 18.03
N SER A 9 11.00 8.85 18.44
CA SER A 9 11.57 8.61 19.78
C SER A 9 11.86 7.14 20.12
N GLN A 10 12.16 6.30 19.11
CA GLN A 10 12.58 4.91 19.32
C GLN A 10 14.11 4.76 19.33
N SER A 11 14.58 3.66 19.91
CA SER A 11 16.01 3.31 19.93
C SER A 11 16.51 2.90 18.54
N SER A 12 17.82 3.03 18.32
CA SER A 12 18.48 2.51 17.12
C SER A 12 18.27 1.01 16.93
N GLU A 13 18.17 0.25 18.03
CA GLU A 13 17.84 -1.17 18.00
C GLU A 13 16.45 -1.42 17.41
N TRP A 14 15.43 -0.66 17.87
CA TRP A 14 14.08 -0.78 17.32
C TRP A 14 14.06 -0.46 15.82
N TRP A 15 14.76 0.61 15.41
CA TRP A 15 14.88 1.00 14.00
C TRP A 15 15.53 -0.11 13.17
N SER A 16 16.64 -0.68 13.64
CA SER A 16 17.32 -1.79 12.97
C SER A 16 16.40 -3.01 12.80
N ARG A 17 15.64 -3.36 13.84
CA ARG A 17 14.66 -4.46 13.78
C ARG A 17 13.53 -4.18 12.78
N ALA A 18 12.97 -2.97 12.78
CA ALA A 18 11.91 -2.59 11.86
C ALA A 18 12.39 -2.61 10.40
N ILE A 19 13.58 -2.08 10.11
CA ILE A 19 14.21 -2.16 8.79
C ILE A 19 14.43 -3.62 8.37
N GLY A 20 14.96 -4.45 9.26
CA GLY A 20 15.18 -5.87 8.99
C GLY A 20 13.88 -6.63 8.70
N VAL A 21 12.78 -6.31 9.38
CA VAL A 21 11.46 -6.87 9.10
C VAL A 21 10.94 -6.40 7.73
N ASN A 22 11.03 -5.10 7.44
CA ASN A 22 10.61 -4.55 6.15
C ASN A 22 11.37 -5.20 4.99
N ALA A 23 12.69 -5.34 5.10
CA ALA A 23 13.51 -5.99 4.06
C ALA A 23 13.09 -7.45 3.80
N ARG A 24 12.82 -8.22 4.87
CA ARG A 24 12.32 -9.61 4.71
C ARG A 24 10.93 -9.64 4.09
N MET A 25 10.06 -8.70 4.47
CA MET A 25 8.71 -8.61 3.96
C MET A 25 8.69 -8.18 2.48
N GLU A 26 9.58 -7.28 2.07
CA GLU A 26 9.76 -6.88 0.68
C GLU A 26 10.19 -8.08 -0.19
N VAL A 27 11.20 -8.84 0.26
CA VAL A 27 11.64 -10.07 -0.43
C VAL A 27 10.47 -11.04 -0.58
N PHE A 28 9.76 -11.32 0.52
CA PHE A 28 8.60 -12.20 0.51
C PHE A 28 7.51 -11.71 -0.45
N CYS A 29 7.18 -10.41 -0.43
CA CYS A 29 6.17 -9.84 -1.31
C CYS A 29 6.57 -9.99 -2.78
N ARG A 30 7.83 -9.70 -3.12
CA ARG A 30 8.37 -9.86 -4.48
C ARG A 30 8.31 -11.31 -4.95
N GLU A 31 8.68 -12.28 -4.12
CA GLU A 31 8.63 -13.71 -4.45
C GLU A 31 7.20 -14.22 -4.69
N ASN A 32 6.19 -13.54 -4.14
CA ASN A 32 4.78 -13.95 -4.21
C ASN A 32 3.94 -13.04 -5.12
N ASN A 33 4.54 -12.14 -5.90
CA ASN A 33 3.83 -11.15 -6.73
C ASN A 33 2.82 -10.30 -5.95
N ILE A 34 3.16 -9.97 -4.70
CA ILE A 34 2.39 -9.07 -3.85
C ILE A 34 3.06 -7.69 -3.91
N GLY A 35 2.29 -6.63 -4.17
CA GLY A 35 2.83 -5.26 -4.09
C GLY A 35 3.28 -4.92 -2.67
N PHE A 36 4.44 -4.29 -2.52
CA PHE A 36 4.99 -3.86 -1.22
C PHE A 36 5.10 -2.33 -1.19
N ILE A 37 4.46 -1.72 -0.19
CA ILE A 37 4.53 -0.28 0.05
C ILE A 37 5.61 -0.03 1.09
N ASP A 38 6.74 0.52 0.65
CA ASP A 38 7.77 1.04 1.55
C ASP A 38 7.50 2.51 1.89
N GLY A 39 7.12 2.77 3.14
CA GLY A 39 6.91 4.12 3.66
C GLY A 39 8.13 4.73 4.35
N TRP A 40 9.26 4.03 4.45
CA TRP A 40 10.32 4.43 5.38
C TRP A 40 10.83 5.87 5.12
N ASP A 41 11.17 6.21 3.89
CA ASP A 41 11.70 7.52 3.52
C ASP A 41 10.65 8.64 3.52
N HIS A 42 9.37 8.26 3.36
CA HIS A 42 8.25 9.20 3.43
C HIS A 42 7.98 9.67 4.86
N PHE A 43 8.27 8.82 5.86
CA PHE A 43 7.86 9.03 7.25
C PHE A 43 9.03 9.26 8.21
N THR A 44 10.27 8.94 7.81
CA THR A 44 11.48 9.16 8.63
C THR A 44 11.70 10.63 8.93
N SER A 45 11.90 10.96 10.20
CA SER A 45 12.19 12.32 10.70
C SER A 45 11.13 13.39 10.43
N ARG A 46 9.96 13.03 9.89
CA ARG A 46 8.87 13.98 9.57
C ARG A 46 7.84 14.04 10.69
N LYS A 47 8.14 14.77 11.77
CA LYS A 47 7.26 14.87 12.96
C LYS A 47 5.79 15.23 12.65
N HIS A 48 5.55 16.07 11.64
CA HIS A 48 4.21 16.49 11.24
C HIS A 48 3.34 15.36 10.63
N MET A 49 3.95 14.23 10.26
CA MET A 49 3.23 13.05 9.77
C MET A 49 2.61 12.20 10.90
N TYR A 50 2.91 12.52 12.16
CA TYR A 50 2.47 11.76 13.32
C TYR A 50 1.54 12.55 14.24
N ALA A 51 0.69 11.83 14.95
CA ALA A 51 0.01 12.30 16.13
C ALA A 51 1.04 12.59 17.25
N ARG A 52 0.55 13.18 18.36
CA ARG A 52 1.42 13.59 19.48
C ARG A 52 2.18 12.44 20.13
N ASP A 53 1.69 11.21 20.03
CA ASP A 53 2.35 10.03 20.56
C ASP A 53 3.53 9.53 19.71
N GLY A 54 3.70 10.05 18.49
CA GLY A 54 4.77 9.64 17.60
C GLY A 54 4.66 8.21 17.06
N VAL A 55 3.49 7.58 17.24
CA VAL A 55 3.18 6.21 16.79
C VAL A 55 2.03 6.24 15.78
N HIS A 56 0.93 6.91 16.11
CA HIS A 56 -0.18 7.08 15.18
C HIS A 56 0.13 8.17 14.17
N LEU A 57 -0.46 8.07 12.98
CA LEU A 57 -0.33 9.09 11.94
C LEU A 57 -1.22 10.29 12.24
N SER A 58 -0.77 11.49 11.85
CA SER A 58 -1.63 12.67 11.75
C SER A 58 -2.53 12.57 10.51
N ASN A 59 -3.50 13.48 10.36
CA ASN A 59 -4.31 13.55 9.14
C ASN A 59 -3.44 13.70 7.87
N SER A 60 -2.36 14.49 7.94
CA SER A 60 -1.40 14.62 6.84
C SER A 60 -0.67 13.30 6.56
N GLY A 61 -0.24 12.59 7.61
CA GLY A 61 0.39 11.28 7.47
C GLY A 61 -0.55 10.23 6.86
N VAL A 62 -1.81 10.20 7.31
CA VAL A 62 -2.85 9.33 6.73
C VAL A 62 -3.05 9.63 5.24
N SER A 63 -3.15 10.91 4.87
CA SER A 63 -3.33 11.29 3.46
C SER A 63 -2.16 10.86 2.58
N VAL A 64 -0.92 10.94 3.08
CA VAL A 64 0.26 10.46 2.34
C VAL A 64 0.22 8.94 2.21
N LEU A 65 -0.05 8.22 3.30
CA LEU A 65 -0.12 6.75 3.26
C LEU A 65 -1.24 6.26 2.33
N ALA A 66 -2.41 6.90 2.37
CA ALA A 66 -3.51 6.59 1.47
C ALA A 66 -3.10 6.76 0.01
N GLY A 67 -2.46 7.87 -0.34
CA GLY A 67 -1.96 8.10 -1.70
C GLY A 67 -0.88 7.10 -2.15
N MET A 68 -0.11 6.52 -1.22
CA MET A 68 0.81 5.42 -1.53
C MET A 68 0.05 4.11 -1.79
N ILE A 69 -0.96 3.80 -0.97
CA ILE A 69 -1.82 2.62 -1.14
C ILE A 69 -2.57 2.68 -2.48
N ASP A 70 -3.10 3.84 -2.84
CA ASP A 70 -3.85 4.04 -4.08
C ASP A 70 -2.98 3.83 -5.33
N ARG A 71 -1.67 4.09 -5.24
CA ARG A 71 -0.72 3.85 -6.35
C ARG A 71 -0.38 2.37 -6.52
N GLU A 72 -0.19 1.67 -5.40
CA GLU A 72 0.14 0.24 -5.38
C GLU A 72 -1.08 -0.67 -5.54
N SER A 73 -2.28 -0.09 -5.44
CA SER A 73 -3.52 -0.71 -5.86
C SER A 73 -3.74 -0.30 -7.32
N PRO A 74 -3.27 -1.06 -8.33
CA PRO A 74 -3.73 -0.82 -9.69
C PRO A 74 -5.25 -0.82 -9.61
N CYS A 75 -5.83 0.33 -9.97
CA CYS A 75 -7.26 0.60 -9.93
C CYS A 75 -7.95 -0.70 -10.34
N LEU A 76 -8.68 -1.31 -9.39
CA LEU A 76 -9.36 -2.59 -9.55
C LEU A 76 -9.71 -2.74 -11.02
N MET A 77 -9.09 -3.71 -11.69
CA MET A 77 -9.38 -4.13 -13.07
C MET A 77 -10.60 -3.41 -13.57
N THR A 78 -10.47 -2.47 -14.53
CA THR A 78 -11.63 -1.91 -15.22
C THR A 78 -12.44 -3.10 -15.73
N PHE A 79 -13.37 -3.59 -14.91
CA PHE A 79 -14.48 -4.38 -15.35
C PHE A 79 -15.29 -3.34 -16.08
N SER A 80 -14.96 -3.18 -17.36
CA SER A 80 -15.87 -2.59 -18.32
C SER A 80 -17.11 -3.45 -18.25
N VAL A 81 -18.04 -3.08 -17.36
CA VAL A 81 -19.42 -3.52 -17.44
C VAL A 81 -19.92 -2.91 -18.74
N HIS A 82 -19.69 -3.60 -19.84
CA HIS A 82 -20.40 -3.33 -21.06
C HIS A 82 -21.85 -3.73 -20.77
N ARG A 83 -22.66 -2.73 -20.41
CA ARG A 83 -24.12 -2.85 -20.38
C ARG A 83 -24.55 -3.08 -21.82
N SER A 84 -24.56 -4.34 -22.25
CA SER A 84 -25.20 -4.73 -23.49
C SER A 84 -26.70 -4.60 -23.26
N GLU A 85 -27.27 -3.47 -23.67
CA GLU A 85 -28.68 -3.46 -24.03
C GLU A 85 -28.82 -4.29 -25.29
N ARG A 86 -29.15 -5.58 -25.13
CA ARG A 86 -29.64 -6.40 -26.24
C ARG A 86 -30.85 -7.20 -25.79
N ASN A 87 -32.02 -6.62 -26.08
CA ASN A 87 -33.16 -7.42 -26.51
C ASN A 87 -32.74 -8.18 -27.77
N GLY A 88 -32.63 -9.52 -27.68
CA GLY A 88 -32.69 -10.40 -28.85
C GLY A 88 -31.53 -11.36 -29.06
N THR A 89 -31.72 -12.57 -28.52
CA THR A 89 -31.21 -13.90 -28.95
C THR A 89 -29.74 -14.30 -28.68
N PRO A 90 -29.53 -15.59 -28.34
CA PRO A 90 -28.26 -16.09 -27.80
C PRO A 90 -27.31 -16.44 -28.95
N ASN A 91 -25.99 -16.35 -28.75
CA ASN A 91 -25.01 -17.37 -29.15
C ASN A 91 -23.57 -16.87 -29.01
N THR A 92 -22.74 -17.77 -28.46
CA THR A 92 -21.27 -17.84 -28.54
C THR A 92 -20.48 -16.86 -27.67
N LEU A 93 -19.89 -17.38 -26.60
CA LEU A 93 -18.81 -16.73 -25.86
C LEU A 93 -17.50 -16.99 -26.63
N ILE A 94 -16.87 -15.94 -27.13
CA ILE A 94 -15.48 -15.98 -27.60
C ILE A 94 -14.61 -15.44 -26.47
N ILE A 95 -13.65 -16.24 -26.03
CA ILE A 95 -12.63 -15.89 -25.05
C ILE A 95 -11.33 -15.72 -25.84
N ASN A 96 -10.77 -14.51 -25.86
CA ASN A 96 -9.37 -14.28 -26.26
C ASN A 96 -8.50 -14.28 -25.02
#